data_AF-A0A6B9ZE40-F1
#
_entry.id   AF-A0A6B9ZE40-F1
#
_cell.length_a   1.000
_cell.length_b   1.000
_cell.length_c   1.000
_cell.angle_alpha   90.00
_cell.angle_beta   90.00
_cell.angle_gamma   90.00
#
_symmetry.space_group_name_H-M   'P 1'
#
loop_
_entity.id
_entity.type
_entity.pdbx_description
1 polymer ?
#
loop_
_entity_poly.entity_id
_entity_poly.type
_entity_poly.pdbx_seq_one_letter_code
_entity_poly.pdbx_strand_id
1 'polypeptide(L)'
;MSVIQVHDKQFEPYISAATLQQRIQELAAQLNNDLKGEKPLFIAILNGSFMFAADVFKYLTIDAEISFIKLASYKGMKSTGNVVQAIGLDEDLYGRTVVILEDIVDTGKTLSQFLPQLEHQQPKKLMVAALLTKPEAMVHPIKIDYLGFSVPNKFLLGYGLDYDGLGRNLPEIYKLVEGEK
;
A
#
# COMPACT_ATOMS: atom_id res chain seq x y z
N MET A 1 -16.56 -16.25 10.41
CA MET A 1 -16.73 -14.78 10.26
C MET A 1 -17.94 -14.58 9.35
N SER A 2 -18.78 -13.59 9.63
CA SER A 2 -20.08 -13.40 8.97
C SER A 2 -20.01 -12.26 7.95
N VAL A 3 -20.98 -12.22 7.04
CA VAL A 3 -21.21 -11.06 6.15
C VAL A 3 -21.43 -9.81 6.98
N ILE A 4 -20.88 -8.68 6.53
CA ILE A 4 -21.05 -7.36 7.13
C ILE A 4 -21.66 -6.39 6.11
N GLN A 5 -22.35 -5.36 6.59
CA GLN A 5 -22.86 -4.26 5.78
C GLN A 5 -22.00 -3.01 6.01
N VAL A 6 -21.54 -2.38 4.93
CA VAL A 6 -20.92 -1.05 4.97
C VAL A 6 -21.57 -0.18 3.90
N HIS A 7 -22.17 0.92 4.34
CA HIS A 7 -23.07 1.73 3.51
C HIS A 7 -24.16 0.84 2.87
N ASP A 8 -24.29 0.90 1.55
CA ASP A 8 -25.26 0.18 0.72
C ASP A 8 -24.76 -1.19 0.23
N LYS A 9 -23.57 -1.65 0.66
CA LYS A 9 -22.97 -2.91 0.19
C LYS A 9 -22.69 -3.94 1.31
N GLN A 10 -22.80 -5.21 0.96
CA GLN A 10 -22.46 -6.37 1.78
C GLN A 10 -21.10 -6.94 1.39
N PHE A 11 -20.33 -7.27 2.40
CA PHE A 11 -19.00 -7.84 2.25
C PHE A 11 -18.88 -9.14 3.02
N GLU A 12 -18.32 -10.16 2.39
CA GLU A 12 -18.03 -11.46 3.00
C GLU A 12 -16.52 -11.60 3.32
N PRO A 13 -16.15 -12.34 4.37
CA PRO A 13 -14.75 -12.51 4.74
C PRO A 13 -13.90 -13.07 3.59
N TYR A 14 -12.67 -12.56 3.43
CA TYR A 14 -11.77 -12.95 2.35
C TYR A 14 -10.37 -13.35 2.84
N ILE A 15 -9.65 -12.47 3.54
CA ILE A 15 -8.34 -12.78 4.14
C ILE A 15 -8.42 -12.49 5.63
N SER A 16 -8.23 -13.54 6.44
CA SER A 16 -8.34 -13.43 7.89
C SER A 16 -7.21 -12.59 8.49
N ALA A 17 -7.47 -12.00 9.66
CA ALA A 17 -6.46 -11.26 10.43
C ALA A 17 -5.20 -12.12 10.70
N ALA A 18 -5.37 -13.40 11.05
CA ALA A 18 -4.25 -14.30 11.30
C ALA A 18 -3.39 -14.53 10.04
N THR A 19 -4.04 -14.71 8.88
CA THR A 19 -3.35 -14.85 7.59
C THR A 19 -2.58 -13.58 7.21
N LEU A 20 -3.17 -12.41 7.45
CA LEU A 20 -2.50 -11.11 7.24
C LEU A 20 -1.26 -10.98 8.11
N GLN A 21 -1.39 -11.17 9.42
CA GLN A 21 -0.27 -11.03 10.36
C GLN A 21 0.86 -12.00 10.04
N GLN A 22 0.54 -13.27 9.72
CA GLN A 22 1.56 -14.24 9.32
C GLN A 22 2.32 -13.77 8.08
N ARG A 23 1.62 -13.35 7.02
CA ARG A 23 2.27 -12.90 5.79
C ARG A 23 3.11 -11.64 6.00
N ILE A 24 2.64 -10.71 6.83
CA ILE A 24 3.37 -9.49 7.15
C ILE A 24 4.65 -9.80 7.95
N GLN A 25 4.60 -10.75 8.88
CA GLN A 25 5.79 -11.22 9.59
C GLN A 25 6.82 -11.82 8.62
N GLU A 26 6.39 -12.61 7.64
CA GLU A 26 7.25 -13.16 6.61
C GLU A 26 7.89 -12.05 5.74
N LEU A 27 7.11 -11.03 5.35
CA LEU A 27 7.62 -9.89 4.59
C LEU A 27 8.63 -9.06 5.40
N ALA A 28 8.33 -8.80 6.68
CA ALA A 28 9.25 -8.08 7.56
C ALA A 28 10.56 -8.86 7.75
N ALA A 29 10.51 -10.19 7.84
CA ALA A 29 11.71 -11.02 7.89
C ALA A 29 12.56 -10.91 6.62
N GLN A 30 11.93 -10.83 5.43
CA GLN A 30 12.64 -10.58 4.17
C GLN A 30 13.30 -9.20 4.17
N LEU A 31 12.56 -8.15 4.55
CA LEU A 31 13.09 -6.78 4.67
C LEU A 31 14.27 -6.71 5.65
N ASN A 32 14.15 -7.34 6.82
CA ASN A 32 15.22 -7.39 7.83
C ASN A 32 16.50 -8.05 7.31
N ASN A 33 16.37 -9.10 6.50
CA ASN A 33 17.51 -9.78 5.91
C ASN A 33 18.16 -8.93 4.81
N ASP A 34 17.35 -8.44 3.88
CA ASP A 34 17.83 -7.76 2.66
C ASP A 34 18.41 -6.37 2.95
N LEU A 35 17.93 -5.71 4.01
CA LEU A 35 18.32 -4.35 4.41
C LEU A 35 19.19 -4.35 5.67
N LYS A 36 19.76 -5.50 6.04
CA LYS A 36 20.60 -5.63 7.22
C LYS A 36 21.81 -4.69 7.14
N GLY A 37 21.99 -3.89 8.21
CA GLY A 37 23.09 -2.92 8.30
C GLY A 37 22.85 -1.63 7.51
N GLU A 38 21.67 -1.45 6.92
CA GLU A 38 21.22 -0.18 6.37
C GLU A 38 20.30 0.56 7.37
N LYS A 39 20.00 1.84 7.07
CA LYS A 39 18.99 2.64 7.76
C LYS A 39 17.95 3.17 6.75
N PRO A 40 17.08 2.29 6.21
CA PRO A 40 16.13 2.66 5.17
C PRO A 40 15.09 3.69 5.66
N LEU A 41 14.62 4.53 4.73
CA LEU A 41 13.42 5.33 4.88
C LEU A 41 12.23 4.56 4.31
N PHE A 42 11.25 4.25 5.13
CA PHE A 42 9.97 3.76 4.65
C PHE A 42 9.03 4.94 4.42
N ILE A 43 8.35 4.94 3.28
CA ILE A 43 7.35 5.96 2.94
C ILE A 43 6.00 5.25 2.80
N ALA A 44 5.12 5.46 3.78
CA ALA A 44 3.79 4.89 3.79
C ALA A 44 2.79 5.80 3.07
N ILE A 45 2.10 5.26 2.06
CA ILE A 45 1.11 5.98 1.26
C ILE A 45 -0.23 6.03 1.98
N LEU A 46 -0.63 7.23 2.43
CA LEU A 46 -1.89 7.45 3.10
C LEU A 46 -3.07 7.56 2.13
N ASN A 47 -4.29 7.21 2.55
CA ASN A 47 -4.64 6.76 3.91
C ASN A 47 -4.55 5.25 4.09
N GLY A 48 -4.51 4.46 3.03
CA GLY A 48 -4.79 3.03 3.08
C GLY A 48 -3.69 2.18 3.71
N SER A 49 -2.43 2.49 3.42
CA SER A 49 -1.30 1.66 3.87
C SER A 49 -1.01 1.70 5.37
N PHE A 50 -1.63 2.59 6.16
CA PHE A 50 -1.22 2.85 7.54
C PHE A 50 -1.27 1.60 8.44
N MET A 51 -2.25 0.70 8.25
CA MET A 51 -2.32 -0.54 9.04
C MET A 51 -1.21 -1.50 8.66
N PHE A 52 -1.00 -1.71 7.36
CA PHE A 52 0.10 -2.52 6.84
C PHE A 52 1.46 -1.97 7.29
N ALA A 53 1.67 -0.67 7.17
CA ALA A 53 2.90 -0.02 7.58
C ALA A 53 3.16 -0.17 9.09
N ALA A 54 2.14 0.06 9.92
CA ALA A 54 2.25 -0.12 11.35
C ALA A 54 2.62 -1.56 11.74
N ASP A 55 2.02 -2.56 11.08
CA ASP A 55 2.30 -3.96 11.40
C ASP A 55 3.67 -4.41 10.87
N VAL A 56 4.09 -3.99 9.67
CA VAL A 56 5.46 -4.21 9.19
C VAL A 56 6.47 -3.66 10.19
N PHE A 57 6.28 -2.41 10.65
CA PHE A 57 7.20 -1.75 11.58
C PHE A 57 7.34 -2.45 12.92
N LYS A 58 6.28 -3.09 13.44
CA LYS A 58 6.35 -3.88 14.67
C LYS A 58 7.28 -5.10 14.56
N TYR A 59 7.50 -5.60 13.34
CA TYR A 59 8.32 -6.79 13.07
C TYR A 59 9.71 -6.46 12.49
N LEU A 60 10.02 -5.18 12.24
CA LEU A 60 11.37 -4.78 11.84
C LEU A 60 12.34 -4.93 13.01
N THR A 61 13.52 -5.46 12.73
CA THR A 61 14.63 -5.63 13.69
C THR A 61 15.86 -4.82 13.30
N ILE A 62 15.76 -4.03 12.22
CA ILE A 62 16.79 -3.11 11.73
C ILE A 62 16.44 -1.68 12.13
N ASP A 63 17.43 -0.79 12.16
CA ASP A 63 17.17 0.64 12.31
C ASP A 63 16.40 1.14 11.08
N ALA A 64 15.24 1.75 11.28
CA ALA A 64 14.37 2.21 10.21
C ALA A 64 13.73 3.55 10.57
N GLU A 65 13.52 4.39 9.56
CA GLU A 65 12.74 5.62 9.67
C GLU A 65 11.44 5.47 8.88
N ILE A 66 10.40 6.19 9.28
CA ILE A 66 9.12 6.20 8.56
C ILE A 66 8.64 7.63 8.34
N SER A 67 8.18 7.89 7.11
CA SER A 67 7.45 9.09 6.74
C SER A 67 6.12 8.69 6.12
N PHE A 68 5.14 9.57 6.22
CA PHE A 68 3.80 9.35 5.68
C PHE A 68 3.51 10.42 4.66
N ILE A 69 3.07 9.99 3.47
CA ILE A 69 2.69 10.94 2.43
C ILE A 69 1.25 10.70 2.03
N LYS A 70 0.56 11.78 1.70
CA LYS A 70 -0.76 11.68 1.07
C LYS A 70 -0.64 12.06 -0.38
N LEU A 71 -1.02 11.13 -1.26
CA LEU A 71 -1.06 11.36 -2.69
C LEU A 71 -2.45 11.87 -3.08
N ALA A 72 -2.54 13.12 -3.50
CA ALA A 72 -3.79 13.70 -3.99
C ALA A 72 -3.80 13.73 -5.53
N SER A 73 -4.87 13.21 -6.12
CA SER A 73 -5.17 13.43 -7.55
C SER A 73 -6.00 14.71 -7.70
N TYR A 74 -5.50 15.68 -8.46
CA TYR A 74 -6.28 16.89 -8.78
C TYR A 74 -7.56 16.54 -9.56
N LYS A 75 -8.72 16.98 -9.06
CA LYS A 75 -10.00 16.99 -9.80
C LYS A 75 -10.33 18.43 -10.19
N GLY A 76 -10.06 18.80 -11.45
CA GLY A 76 -10.42 20.10 -12.05
C GLY A 76 -11.09 19.91 -13.40
N MET A 77 -11.87 20.90 -13.85
CA MET A 77 -12.88 20.79 -14.93
C MET A 77 -12.35 20.61 -16.37
N LYS A 78 -11.08 20.25 -16.56
CA LYS A 78 -10.52 19.82 -17.85
C LYS A 78 -9.52 18.69 -17.59
N SER A 79 -9.70 17.57 -18.26
CA SER A 79 -8.76 16.44 -18.30
C SER A 79 -7.41 16.93 -18.83
N THR A 80 -6.39 17.04 -17.98
CA THR A 80 -5.03 17.48 -18.39
C THR A 80 -3.89 16.58 -17.89
N GLY A 81 -4.13 15.36 -17.42
CA GLY A 81 -3.03 14.45 -17.06
C GLY A 81 -2.49 14.70 -15.64
N ASN A 82 -3.37 14.45 -14.67
CA ASN A 82 -3.24 14.65 -13.22
C ASN A 82 -1.82 14.47 -12.67
N VAL A 83 -1.26 15.57 -12.16
CA VAL A 83 -0.08 15.58 -11.29
C VAL A 83 -0.49 15.00 -9.94
N VAL A 84 0.26 14.00 -9.47
CA VAL A 84 0.15 13.49 -8.11
C VAL A 84 0.95 14.42 -7.20
N GLN A 85 0.27 15.15 -6.31
CA GLN A 85 0.96 15.93 -5.28
C GLN A 85 1.17 15.05 -4.06
N ALA A 86 2.43 14.88 -3.66
CA ALA A 86 2.79 14.31 -2.37
C ALA A 86 2.76 15.41 -1.31
N ILE A 87 1.84 15.29 -0.38
CA ILE A 87 1.82 16.14 0.82
C ILE A 87 2.62 15.40 1.89
N GLY A 88 3.65 16.06 2.45
CA GLY A 88 4.38 15.58 3.63
C GLY A 88 5.71 14.87 3.37
N LEU A 89 6.33 15.01 2.19
CA LEU A 89 7.70 14.54 1.95
C LEU A 89 8.67 15.72 2.03
N ASP A 90 9.25 15.93 3.22
CA ASP A 90 10.25 16.97 3.49
C ASP A 90 11.68 16.40 3.60
N GLU A 91 11.79 15.07 3.54
CA GLU A 91 13.03 14.32 3.72
C GLU A 91 13.89 14.31 2.46
N ASP A 92 15.19 14.48 2.63
CA ASP A 92 16.17 14.27 1.56
C ASP A 92 16.36 12.77 1.28
N LEU A 93 16.14 12.38 0.03
CA LEU A 93 16.27 11.00 -0.42
C LEU A 93 17.63 10.68 -1.03
N TYR A 94 18.50 11.68 -1.22
CA TYR A 94 19.79 11.49 -1.89
C TYR A 94 20.64 10.42 -1.20
N GLY A 95 21.07 9.41 -1.96
CA GLY A 95 21.93 8.33 -1.45
C GLY A 95 21.27 7.43 -0.40
N ARG A 96 19.95 7.54 -0.18
CA ARG A 96 19.21 6.73 0.78
C ARG A 96 18.62 5.47 0.16
N THR A 97 18.45 4.43 0.97
CA THR A 97 17.57 3.32 0.63
C THR A 97 16.15 3.67 1.04
N VAL A 98 15.22 3.63 0.10
CA VAL A 98 13.81 4.03 0.27
C VAL A 98 12.91 2.84 -0.04
N VAL A 99 11.92 2.60 0.81
CA VAL A 99 10.90 1.54 0.64
C VAL A 99 9.52 2.15 0.71
N ILE A 100 8.77 2.08 -0.38
CA ILE A 100 7.37 2.50 -0.42
C ILE A 100 6.51 1.40 0.21
N LEU A 101 5.60 1.77 1.11
CA LEU A 101 4.58 0.89 1.67
C LEU A 101 3.21 1.29 1.12
N GLU A 102 2.59 0.39 0.36
CA GLU A 102 1.27 0.56 -0.27
C GLU A 102 0.30 -0.53 0.20
N ASP A 103 -0.97 -0.20 0.40
CA ASP A 103 -1.99 -1.21 0.71
C ASP A 103 -2.37 -2.05 -0.51
N ILE A 104 -2.60 -1.41 -1.66
CA ILE A 104 -3.00 -2.11 -2.88
C ILE A 104 -2.45 -1.45 -4.15
N VAL A 105 -1.76 -2.26 -4.96
CA VAL A 105 -1.43 -1.90 -6.34
C VAL A 105 -2.52 -2.45 -7.26
N ASP A 106 -3.46 -1.58 -7.63
CA ASP A 106 -4.56 -1.90 -8.55
C ASP A 106 -4.13 -1.68 -10.02
N THR A 107 -4.43 -0.51 -10.58
CA THR A 107 -4.03 -0.17 -11.96
C THR A 107 -2.54 0.14 -12.11
N GLY A 108 -1.83 0.36 -11.00
CA GLY A 108 -0.45 0.85 -10.96
C GLY A 108 -0.28 2.34 -11.26
N LYS A 109 -1.36 3.05 -11.62
CA LYS A 109 -1.29 4.44 -12.10
C LYS A 109 -0.63 5.38 -11.11
N THR A 110 -1.08 5.40 -9.85
CA THR A 110 -0.58 6.30 -8.82
C THR A 110 0.93 6.16 -8.64
N LEU A 111 1.41 4.93 -8.42
CA LEU A 111 2.84 4.68 -8.27
C LEU A 111 3.63 4.97 -9.54
N SER A 112 3.08 4.71 -10.73
CA SER A 112 3.77 4.99 -12.00
C SER A 112 4.07 6.48 -12.20
N GLN A 113 3.25 7.36 -11.61
CA GLN A 113 3.43 8.80 -11.66
C GLN A 113 4.30 9.31 -10.51
N PHE A 114 4.35 8.58 -9.40
CA PHE A 114 5.03 9.02 -8.18
C PHE A 114 6.48 8.54 -8.09
N LEU A 115 6.75 7.27 -8.43
CA LEU A 115 8.09 6.70 -8.35
C LEU A 115 9.15 7.51 -9.12
N PRO A 116 8.91 8.00 -10.37
CA PRO A 116 9.89 8.83 -11.07
C PRO A 116 10.28 10.11 -10.33
N GLN A 117 9.35 10.70 -9.56
CA GLN A 117 9.63 11.90 -8.77
C GLN A 117 10.61 11.61 -7.64
N LEU A 118 10.53 10.42 -7.03
CA LEU A 118 11.47 9.97 -6.01
C LEU A 118 12.81 9.57 -6.61
N GLU A 119 12.80 8.90 -7.76
CA GLU A 119 14.03 8.53 -8.49
C GLU A 119 14.85 9.77 -8.88
N HIS A 120 14.19 10.87 -9.25
CA HIS A 120 14.87 12.15 -9.54
C HIS A 120 15.61 12.75 -8.34
N GLN A 121 15.27 12.38 -7.10
CA GLN A 121 16.02 12.76 -5.91
C GLN A 121 17.24 11.87 -5.65
N GLN A 122 17.51 10.91 -6.55
CA GLN A 122 18.69 10.03 -6.57
C GLN A 122 18.89 9.22 -5.28
N PRO A 123 17.89 8.43 -4.84
CA PRO A 123 18.10 7.45 -3.79
C PRO A 123 19.13 6.40 -4.22
N LYS A 124 19.86 5.85 -3.25
CA LYS A 124 20.74 4.69 -3.46
C LYS A 124 19.94 3.50 -3.99
N LYS A 125 18.73 3.29 -3.46
CA LYS A 125 17.82 2.22 -3.86
C LYS A 125 16.38 2.65 -3.60
N LEU A 126 15.49 2.39 -4.55
CA LEU A 126 14.05 2.59 -4.40
C LEU A 126 13.36 1.24 -4.59
N MET A 127 12.55 0.84 -3.61
CA MET A 127 11.82 -0.43 -3.60
C MET A 127 10.35 -0.21 -3.26
N VAL A 128 9.50 -1.14 -3.69
CA VAL A 128 8.06 -1.14 -3.39
C VAL A 128 7.68 -2.39 -2.63
N ALA A 129 7.06 -2.18 -1.47
CA ALA A 129 6.40 -3.20 -0.67
C ALA A 129 4.89 -2.94 -0.70
N ALA A 130 4.11 -3.89 -1.20
CA ALA A 130 2.66 -3.77 -1.32
C ALA A 130 1.98 -4.93 -0.60
N LEU A 131 0.94 -4.63 0.18
CA LEU A 131 0.15 -5.69 0.80
C LEU A 131 -0.61 -6.50 -0.25
N LEU A 132 -1.25 -5.83 -1.21
CA LEU A 132 -2.07 -6.46 -2.25
C LEU A 132 -1.64 -6.01 -3.65
N THR A 133 -1.82 -6.89 -4.63
CA THR A 133 -1.79 -6.53 -6.06
C THR A 133 -2.96 -7.16 -6.80
N LYS A 134 -3.49 -6.46 -7.81
CA LYS A 134 -4.49 -6.97 -8.75
C LYS A 134 -3.90 -7.08 -10.15
N PRO A 135 -3.24 -8.19 -10.50
CA PRO A 135 -2.53 -8.30 -11.78
C PRO A 135 -3.43 -8.09 -12.99
N GLU A 136 -4.68 -8.54 -12.92
CA GLU A 136 -5.67 -8.40 -14.01
C GLU A 136 -6.11 -6.96 -14.26
N ALA A 137 -5.97 -6.07 -13.27
CA ALA A 137 -6.32 -4.66 -13.39
C ALA A 137 -5.11 -3.78 -13.77
N MET A 138 -3.91 -4.36 -13.82
CA MET A 138 -2.68 -3.61 -14.00
C MET A 138 -2.56 -3.06 -15.42
N VAL A 139 -2.53 -1.73 -15.53
CA VAL A 139 -2.36 -1.00 -16.80
C VAL A 139 -0.97 -0.37 -16.87
N HIS A 140 -0.45 0.07 -15.73
CA HIS A 140 0.88 0.63 -15.58
C HIS A 140 1.75 -0.36 -14.81
N PRO A 141 2.72 -1.02 -15.47
CA PRO A 141 3.57 -1.99 -14.80
C PRO A 141 4.36 -1.35 -13.64
N ILE A 142 4.20 -1.92 -12.44
CA ILE A 142 4.96 -1.54 -11.25
C ILE A 142 5.73 -2.77 -10.78
N LYS A 143 7.04 -2.60 -10.58
CA LYS A 143 7.85 -3.62 -9.93
C LYS A 143 7.54 -3.59 -8.44
N ILE A 144 6.99 -4.68 -7.92
CA ILE A 144 6.76 -4.89 -6.48
C ILE A 144 7.86 -5.81 -5.99
N ASP A 145 8.75 -5.31 -5.14
CA ASP A 145 9.87 -6.06 -4.59
C ASP A 145 9.41 -6.98 -3.45
N TYR A 146 8.43 -6.52 -2.65
CA TYR A 146 7.88 -7.25 -1.51
C TYR A 146 6.36 -7.29 -1.59
N LEU A 147 5.79 -8.44 -1.97
CA LEU A 147 4.34 -8.59 -2.18
C LEU A 147 3.70 -9.43 -1.08
N GLY A 148 2.64 -8.92 -0.44
CA GLY A 148 1.80 -9.69 0.47
C GLY A 148 0.99 -10.75 -0.26
N PHE A 149 -0.02 -10.32 -1.02
CA PHE A 149 -0.96 -11.21 -1.70
C PHE A 149 -1.28 -10.74 -3.13
N SER A 150 -1.40 -11.69 -4.05
CA SER A 150 -2.03 -11.47 -5.34
C SER A 150 -3.51 -11.81 -5.22
N VAL A 151 -4.39 -10.88 -5.62
CA VAL A 151 -5.84 -11.00 -5.47
C VAL A 151 -6.56 -10.75 -6.81
N PRO A 152 -7.74 -11.36 -7.05
CA PRO A 152 -8.52 -11.11 -8.24
C PRO A 152 -9.05 -9.67 -8.25
N ASN A 153 -9.55 -9.21 -9.40
CA ASN A 153 -10.16 -7.88 -9.51
C ASN A 153 -11.56 -7.81 -8.86
N LYS A 154 -11.59 -7.88 -7.53
CA LYS A 154 -12.79 -7.75 -6.68
C LYS A 154 -12.70 -6.47 -5.85
N PHE A 155 -13.85 -5.93 -5.44
CA PHE A 155 -13.87 -4.83 -4.47
C PHE A 155 -13.56 -5.42 -3.08
N LEU A 156 -12.44 -5.00 -2.50
CA LEU A 156 -11.97 -5.38 -1.18
C LEU A 156 -12.17 -4.24 -0.17
N LEU A 157 -12.40 -4.62 1.09
CA LEU A 157 -12.67 -3.73 2.21
C LEU A 157 -11.91 -4.22 3.45
N GLY A 158 -11.49 -3.32 4.34
CA GLY A 158 -10.88 -3.69 5.60
C GLY A 158 -9.35 -3.67 5.58
N TYR A 159 -8.76 -3.72 6.76
CA TYR A 159 -7.33 -3.66 6.99
C TYR A 159 -6.65 -2.48 6.24
N GLY A 160 -7.20 -1.28 6.45
CA GLY A 160 -6.76 -0.07 5.78
C GLY A 160 -7.55 0.28 4.52
N LEU A 161 -8.11 -0.69 3.79
CA LEU A 161 -8.99 -0.46 2.64
C LEU A 161 -10.37 0.06 3.07
N ASP A 162 -11.00 0.88 2.25
CA ASP A 162 -12.27 1.52 2.57
C ASP A 162 -13.33 1.44 1.49
N TYR A 163 -14.56 1.67 1.94
CA TYR A 163 -15.66 2.14 1.12
C TYR A 163 -16.14 3.48 1.66
N ASP A 164 -15.95 4.56 0.89
CA ASP A 164 -16.30 5.94 1.24
C ASP A 164 -15.85 6.36 2.65
N GLY A 165 -14.63 5.97 3.02
CA GLY A 165 -13.99 6.31 4.29
C GLY A 165 -14.27 5.31 5.42
N LEU A 166 -15.20 4.38 5.27
CA LEU A 166 -15.53 3.38 6.29
C LEU A 166 -14.89 2.02 6.01
N GLY A 167 -14.75 1.22 7.07
CA GLY A 167 -14.24 -0.15 7.01
C GLY A 167 -12.74 -0.30 7.21
N ARG A 168 -11.94 0.77 7.13
CA ARG A 168 -10.48 0.71 7.31
C ARG A 168 -10.06 0.01 8.61
N ASN A 169 -10.81 0.21 9.68
CA ASN A 169 -10.52 -0.31 11.03
C ASN A 169 -10.85 -1.79 11.24
N LEU A 170 -11.36 -2.49 10.22
CA LEU A 170 -11.56 -3.94 10.30
C LEU A 170 -10.19 -4.65 10.32
N PRO A 171 -9.97 -5.64 11.20
CA PRO A 171 -8.66 -6.29 11.37
C PRO A 171 -8.31 -7.28 10.24
N GLU A 172 -9.22 -7.48 9.31
CA GLU A 172 -9.17 -8.48 8.24
C GLU A 172 -9.70 -7.88 6.94
N ILE A 173 -9.49 -8.58 5.82
CA ILE A 173 -9.99 -8.14 4.51
C ILE A 173 -11.26 -8.91 4.15
N TYR A 174 -12.26 -8.17 3.72
CA TYR A 174 -13.50 -8.66 3.14
C TYR A 174 -13.52 -8.38 1.63
N LYS A 175 -14.39 -9.09 0.91
CA LYS A 175 -14.71 -8.84 -0.50
C LYS A 175 -16.21 -8.61 -0.67
N LEU A 176 -16.60 -7.84 -1.67
CA LEU A 176 -18.00 -7.63 -2.02
C LEU A 176 -18.71 -8.97 -2.31
N VAL A 177 -19.93 -9.13 -1.81
CA VAL A 177 -20.78 -10.30 -2.09
C VAL A 177 -21.19 -10.30 -3.56
N GLU A 178 -21.08 -11.45 -4.22
CA GLU A 178 -21.46 -11.58 -5.64
C GLU A 178 -22.97 -11.36 -5.83
N GLY A 179 -23.34 -10.47 -6.75
CA GLY A 179 -24.75 -10.15 -7.07
C GLY A 179 -25.20 -8.75 -6.62
N GLU A 180 -24.42 -8.05 -5.80
CA GLU A 180 -24.64 -6.62 -5.55
C GLU A 180 -24.05 -5.77 -6.68
N LYS A 181 -24.89 -4.95 -7.32
CA LYS A 181 -24.47 -3.99 -8.36
C LYS A 181 -24.02 -2.67 -7.75
#